data_AF-A0A0G0NQ39-F1
#
_entry.id   AF-A0A0G0NQ39-F1
#
_cell.length_a   1.000
_cell.length_b   1.000
_cell.length_c   1.000
_cell.angle_alpha   90.00
_cell.angle_beta   90.00
_cell.angle_gamma   90.00
#
_symmetry.space_group_name_H-M   'P 1'
#
loop_
_entity.id
_entity.type
_entity.pdbx_description
1 polymer ?
#
loop_
_entity_poly.entity_id
_entity_poly.type
_entity_poly.pdbx_seq_one_letter_code
_entity_poly.pdbx_strand_id
1 'polypeptide(L)' 'MRYSIKDIKLAKEGKKRVEWAEKDMPVLGLLKKRFEKEKPLKGLRMSACL' A
#
# COMPACT_ATOMS: atom_id res chain seq x y z
N MET A 1 -14.44 3.97 11.02
CA MET A 1 -12.96 4.04 10.82
C MET A 1 -12.47 5.31 11.51
N ARG A 2 -11.46 5.22 12.39
CA ARG A 2 -10.80 6.39 12.99
C ARG A 2 -9.49 6.62 12.25
N TYR A 3 -9.42 7.67 11.45
CA TYR A 3 -8.21 8.15 10.81
C TYR A 3 -8.21 9.68 10.89
N SER A 4 -7.04 10.28 11.07
CA SER A 4 -6.87 11.73 11.02
C SER A 4 -6.11 12.06 9.74
N ILE A 5 -6.82 12.63 8.76
CA ILE A 5 -6.26 13.04 7.47
C ILE A 5 -6.82 14.41 7.10
N LYS A 6 -6.07 15.17 6.30
CA LYS A 6 -6.43 16.54 5.93
C LYS A 6 -7.66 16.61 5.02
N ASP A 7 -7.67 15.86 3.91
CA ASP A 7 -8.76 15.86 2.94
C ASP A 7 -8.89 14.49 2.26
N ILE A 8 -10.06 13.88 2.36
CA ILE A 8 -10.38 12.58 1.76
C ILE A 8 -10.58 12.68 0.24
N LYS A 9 -10.94 13.85 -0.30
CA LYS A 9 -11.23 14.04 -1.73
C LYS A 9 -10.01 13.80 -2.62
N LEU A 10 -8.80 13.93 -2.05
CA LEU A 10 -7.53 13.69 -2.73
C LEU A 10 -7.25 12.20 -3.00
N ALA A 11 -8.04 11.27 -2.47
CA ALA A 11 -7.79 9.84 -2.57
C ALA A 11 -7.64 9.35 -4.04
N LYS A 12 -8.47 9.88 -4.96
CA LYS A 12 -8.41 9.49 -6.37
C LYS A 12 -7.11 9.92 -7.04
N GLU A 13 -6.63 11.12 -6.73
CA GLU A 13 -5.37 11.62 -7.27
C GLU A 13 -4.16 10.91 -6.62
N GLY A 14 -4.20 10.73 -5.30
CA GLY A 14 -3.17 9.98 -4.58
C GLY A 14 -2.98 8.57 -5.12
N LYS A 15 -4.09 7.88 -5.44
CA LYS A 15 -4.04 6.55 -6.06
C LYS A 15 -3.28 6.55 -7.39
N LYS A 16 -3.55 7.53 -8.27
CA LYS A 16 -2.84 7.64 -9.56
C LYS A 16 -1.34 7.84 -9.38
N ARG A 17 -0.92 8.62 -8.37
CA ARG A 17 0.51 8.83 -8.06
C ARG A 17 1.18 7.56 -7.55
N VAL A 18 0.50 6.79 -6.70
CA VAL A 18 0.99 5.49 -6.23
C VAL A 18 1.14 4.51 -7.38
N GLU A 19 0.15 4.42 -8.28
CA GLU A 19 0.22 3.56 -9.47
C GLU A 19 1.35 3.96 -10.43
N TRP A 20 1.65 5.26 -10.53
CA TRP A 20 2.80 5.74 -11.29
C TRP A 20 4.11 5.30 -10.65
N ALA A 21 4.28 5.51 -9.33
CA ALA A 21 5.49 5.11 -8.60
C ALA A 21 5.71 3.58 -8.57
N GLU A 22 4.63 2.78 -8.57
CA GLU A 22 4.71 1.31 -8.61
C GLU A 22 5.47 0.81 -9.86
N LYS A 23 5.45 1.55 -10.98
CA LYS A 23 6.18 1.19 -12.21
C LYS A 23 7.69 1.22 -12.03
N ASP A 24 8.19 2.10 -11.16
CA ASP A 24 9.62 2.24 -10.87
C ASP A 24 10.08 1.32 -9.72
N MET A 25 9.16 0.59 -9.08
CA MET A 25 9.43 -0.31 -7.94
C MET A 25 9.10 -1.78 -8.27
N PRO A 26 9.75 -2.41 -9.26
CA PRO A 26 9.37 -3.73 -9.78
C PRO A 26 9.39 -4.84 -8.72
N VAL A 27 10.28 -4.73 -7.73
CA VAL A 27 10.42 -5.72 -6.63
C VAL A 27 9.17 -5.77 -5.75
N LEU A 28 8.52 -4.64 -5.49
CA LEU A 28 7.29 -4.61 -4.69
C LEU A 28 6.14 -5.34 -5.41
N GLY A 29 6.07 -5.22 -6.74
CA GLY A 29 5.09 -5.96 -7.55
C GLY A 29 5.31 -7.47 -7.52
N LEU A 30 6.57 -7.92 -7.54
CA LEU A 30 6.91 -9.34 -7.39
C LEU A 30 6.54 -9.88 -6.00
N LEU A 31 6.89 -9.13 -4.94
CA LEU A 31 6.55 -9.48 -3.56
C LEU A 31 5.04 -9.56 -3.36
N LYS A 32 4.28 -8.60 -3.90
CA LYS A 32 2.81 -8.58 -3.85
C LYS A 32 2.22 -9.86 -4.45
N LYS A 33 2.65 -10.28 -5.65
CA LYS A 33 2.18 -11.51 -6.30
C LYS A 33 2.46 -12.77 -5.47
N ARG A 34 3.63 -12.84 -4.83
CA ARG A 34 4.01 -13.96 -3.96
C ARG A 34 3.19 -13.96 -2.66
N PHE A 35 3.11 -12.81 -1.99
CA PHE A 35 2.50 -12.67 -0.68
C PHE A 35 0.96 -12.72 -0.74
N GLU A 36 0.36 -12.44 -1.88
CA GLU A 36 -1.07 -12.66 -2.10
C GLU A 36 -1.46 -14.15 -1.96
N LYS A 37 -0.58 -15.05 -2.39
CA LYS A 37 -0.76 -16.52 -2.25
C LYS A 37 -0.36 -17.01 -0.87
N GLU A 38 0.84 -16.68 -0.42
CA GLU A 38 1.42 -17.20 0.82
C GLU A 38 0.81 -16.55 2.08
N LYS A 39 0.31 -15.31 1.95
CA LYS A 39 -0.23 -14.47 3.05
C LYS A 39 0.62 -14.52 4.33
N PRO A 40 1.94 -14.33 4.26
CA PRO A 40 2.85 -14.55 5.39
C PRO A 40 2.59 -13.58 6.56
N LEU A 41 1.93 -12.45 6.29
CA LEU A 41 1.61 -11.43 7.30
C LEU A 41 0.22 -11.63 7.95
N LYS A 42 -0.50 -12.72 7.62
CA LYS A 42 -1.85 -12.96 8.15
C LYS A 42 -1.79 -13.16 9.66
N GLY A 43 -2.54 -12.35 10.40
CA GLY A 43 -2.62 -12.42 11.87
C GLY A 43 -1.60 -11.54 12.60
N LEU A 44 -0.67 -10.90 11.89
CA LEU A 44 0.27 -9.95 12.48
C LEU A 44 -0.35 -8.55 12.56
N ARG A 45 -0.08 -7.83 13.66
CA ARG A 45 -0.37 -6.39 13.79
C ARG A 45 0.92 -5.62 13.62
N MET A 46 0.96 -4.71 12.66
CA MET A 46 2.14 -3.89 12.35
C MET A 46 1.86 -2.43 12.66
N SER A 47 2.87 -1.73 13.20
CA SER A 47 2.89 -0.27 13.38
C SER A 47 4.09 0.28 12.62
N ALA A 48 3.96 1.43 11.99
CA ALA A 48 5.03 2.06 11.22
C ALA A 48 5.04 3.58 11.44
N CYS A 49 6.24 4.15 11.47
CA CYS A 49 6.52 5.58 11.37
C CYS A 49 7.63 5.70 10.33
N LEU A 50 7.29 6.24 9.16
CA LEU A 50 8.13 6.28 7.96
C LEU A 50 8.06 7.68 7.35
#